data_AF-A0A0G0XHW6-F1
#
_entry.id   AF-A0A0G0XHW6-F1
#
_cell.length_a   1.000
_cell.length_b   1.000
_cell.length_c   1.000
_cell.angle_alpha   90.00
_cell.angle_beta   90.00
_cell.angle_gamma   90.00
#
_symmetry.space_group_name_H-M   'P 1'
#
loop_
_entity.id
_entity.type
_entity.pdbx_description
1 polymer ?
#
loop_
_entity_poly.entity_id
_entity_poly.type
_entity_poly.pdbx_seq_one_letter_code
_entity_poly.pdbx_strand_id
1 'polypeptide(L)'
;MIFRIAASILLLFSILFMPFWVSVILALIGMFYFNVFWEAVILFLLSDLLYGVREAKFSGAIFISFIGSLAVFLIIEIIKKKLKFYA
;
A
#
# COMPACT_ATOMS: atom_id res chain seq x y z
N MET A 1 15.38 -10.74 2.23
CA MET A 1 15.38 -10.15 0.88
C MET A 1 14.48 -10.90 -0.08
N ILE A 2 14.66 -12.22 -0.26
CA ILE A 2 13.78 -13.06 -1.12
C ILE A 2 12.29 -12.93 -0.78
N PHE A 3 11.91 -12.99 0.50
CA PHE A 3 10.52 -12.83 0.95
C PHE A 3 9.94 -11.45 0.65
N ARG A 4 10.76 -10.40 0.67
CA ARG A 4 10.33 -9.04 0.36
C ARG A 4 10.00 -8.90 -1.13
N ILE A 5 10.86 -9.45 -1.98
CA ILE A 5 10.64 -9.48 -3.43
C ILE A 5 9.39 -10.31 -3.75
N ALA A 6 9.24 -11.49 -3.14
CA ALA A 6 8.05 -12.32 -3.31
C ALA A 6 6.76 -11.60 -2.89
N ALA A 7 6.78 -10.89 -1.77
CA ALA A 7 5.64 -10.08 -1.32
C ALA A 7 5.31 -8.95 -2.30
N SER A 8 6.32 -8.26 -2.86
CA SER A 8 6.12 -7.21 -3.86
C SER A 8 5.54 -7.78 -5.17
N ILE A 9 6.03 -8.92 -5.63
CA ILE A 9 5.50 -9.60 -6.83
C ILE A 9 4.06 -10.04 -6.60
N LEU A 10 3.77 -10.61 -5.43
CA LEU A 10 2.43 -11.06 -5.07
C LEU A 10 1.45 -9.89 -4.94
N LEU A 11 1.90 -8.76 -4.39
CA LEU A 11 1.10 -7.53 -4.32
C LEU A 11 0.84 -6.96 -5.73
N LEU A 12 1.86 -6.93 -6.60
CA LEU A 12 1.70 -6.51 -7.99
C LEU A 12 0.70 -7.41 -8.73
N PHE A 13 0.82 -8.73 -8.58
CA PHE A 13 -0.13 -9.68 -9.15
C PHE A 13 -1.55 -9.42 -8.65
N SER A 14 -1.71 -9.17 -7.34
CA SER A 14 -2.99 -8.83 -6.75
C SER A 14 -3.59 -7.56 -7.36
N ILE A 15 -2.79 -6.52 -7.58
CA ILE A 15 -3.27 -5.24 -8.16
C ILE A 15 -3.76 -5.44 -9.60
N LEU A 16 -3.12 -6.31 -10.37
CA LEU A 16 -3.45 -6.53 -11.78
C LEU A 16 -4.65 -7.46 -11.98
N PHE A 17 -4.85 -8.44 -11.10
CA PHE A 17 -5.79 -9.54 -11.36
C PHE A 17 -6.82 -9.78 -10.25
N MET A 18 -6.60 -9.26 -9.04
CA MET A 18 -7.48 -9.50 -7.90
C MET A 18 -8.31 -8.25 -7.55
N PRO A 19 -9.40 -8.42 -6.77
CA PRO A 19 -10.15 -7.29 -6.25
C PRO A 19 -9.26 -6.36 -5.41
N PHE A 20 -9.47 -5.06 -5.56
CA PHE A 20 -8.70 -4.00 -4.87
C PHE A 20 -8.52 -4.24 -3.36
N TRP A 21 -9.56 -4.72 -2.68
CA TRP A 21 -9.52 -5.02 -1.25
C TRP A 21 -8.46 -6.06 -0.86
N VAL A 22 -8.20 -7.04 -1.73
CA VAL A 22 -7.16 -8.06 -1.51
C VAL A 22 -5.79 -7.40 -1.52
N SER A 23 -5.56 -6.47 -2.45
CA SER A 23 -4.31 -5.70 -2.52
C SER A 23 -4.10 -4.82 -1.30
N VAL A 24 -5.17 -4.20 -0.78
CA VAL A 24 -5.10 -3.37 0.45
C VAL A 24 -4.68 -4.22 1.66
N ILE A 25 -5.30 -5.39 1.83
CA ILE A 25 -4.97 -6.29 2.94
C ILE A 25 -3.51 -6.78 2.82
N LEU A 26 -3.09 -7.18 1.62
CA LEU A 26 -1.71 -7.62 1.37
C LEU A 26 -0.69 -6.51 1.65
N ALA A 27 -0.98 -5.27 1.22
CA ALA A 27 -0.12 -4.14 1.49
C ALA A 27 -0.04 -3.83 2.99
N LEU A 28 -1.16 -3.88 3.73
CA LEU A 28 -1.15 -3.70 5.18
C LEU A 28 -0.28 -4.76 5.86
N ILE A 29 -0.46 -6.04 5.52
CA ILE A 29 0.36 -7.13 6.06
C ILE A 29 1.84 -6.88 5.75
N GLY A 30 2.18 -6.53 4.51
CA GLY A 30 3.55 -6.21 4.10
C GLY A 30 4.12 -5.02 4.86
N MET A 31 3.36 -3.95 5.01
CA MET A 31 3.74 -2.75 5.76
C MET A 31 3.96 -3.04 7.24
N PHE A 32 3.20 -3.94 7.87
CA PHE A 32 3.43 -4.35 9.26
C PHE A 32 4.64 -5.29 9.39
N TYR A 33 4.72 -6.31 8.53
CA TYR A 33 5.73 -7.36 8.59
C TYR A 33 7.14 -6.86 8.28
N PHE A 34 7.32 -6.05 7.25
CA PHE A 34 8.61 -5.47 6.91
C PHE A 34 8.84 -4.16 7.64
N ASN A 35 10.10 -3.86 8.00
CA ASN A 35 10.43 -2.67 8.78
C ASN A 35 10.07 -1.37 8.03
N VAL A 36 10.30 -1.32 6.71
CA VAL A 36 9.90 -0.22 5.82
C VAL A 36 9.54 -0.84 4.46
N PHE A 37 8.31 -0.69 3.99
CA PHE A 37 7.80 -1.31 2.75
C PHE A 37 7.22 -0.29 1.76
N TRP A 38 8.10 0.56 1.22
CA TRP A 38 7.76 1.57 0.22
C TRP A 38 7.20 1.00 -1.08
N GLU A 39 7.50 -0.27 -1.38
CA GLU A 39 7.02 -0.97 -2.57
C GLU A 39 5.49 -0.98 -2.64
N ALA A 40 4.81 -1.11 -1.50
CA ALA A 40 3.35 -1.02 -1.48
C ALA A 40 2.86 0.35 -1.95
N VAL A 41 3.44 1.45 -1.44
CA VAL A 41 3.04 2.81 -1.83
C VAL A 41 3.26 3.04 -3.34
N ILE A 42 4.40 2.60 -3.86
CA ILE A 42 4.72 2.71 -5.29
C ILE A 42 3.76 1.85 -6.14
N LEU A 43 3.41 0.66 -5.67
CA LEU A 43 2.46 -0.21 -6.38
C LEU A 43 1.03 0.33 -6.35
N PHE A 44 0.62 1.02 -5.29
CA PHE A 44 -0.67 1.72 -5.24
C PHE A 44 -0.69 2.98 -6.11
N LEU A 45 0.45 3.65 -6.30
CA LEU A 45 0.57 4.67 -7.35
C LEU A 45 0.36 4.07 -8.74
N LEU A 46 0.98 2.91 -9.01
CA LEU A 46 0.77 2.19 -10.27
C LEU A 46 -0.70 1.79 -10.45
N SER A 47 -1.37 1.34 -9.38
CA SER A 47 -2.80 1.02 -9.39
C SER A 47 -3.64 2.23 -9.81
N ASP A 48 -3.39 3.41 -9.22
CA ASP A 48 -4.09 4.65 -9.61
C ASP A 48 -3.76 5.09 -11.04
N LEU A 49 -2.54 4.84 -11.53
CA LEU A 49 -2.19 5.15 -12.92
C LEU A 49 -2.89 4.22 -13.93
N LEU A 50 -3.12 2.96 -13.55
CA LEU A 50 -3.76 1.96 -14.40
C LEU A 50 -5.29 2.02 -14.35
N TYR A 51 -5.85 2.25 -13.15
CA TYR A 51 -7.28 2.13 -12.87
C TYR A 51 -7.90 3.40 -12.30
N GLY A 52 -7.12 4.47 -12.11
CA GLY A 52 -7.62 5.72 -11.54
C GLY A 52 -8.62 6.39 -12.49
N VAL A 53 -9.89 6.32 -12.10
CA VAL A 53 -10.96 7.04 -12.77
C VAL A 53 -11.32 8.26 -11.95
N ARG A 54 -11.67 9.37 -12.61
CA ARG A 54 -12.22 10.55 -11.95
C ARG A 54 -13.58 10.20 -11.35
N GLU A 55 -13.59 9.80 -10.10
CA GLU A 55 -14.84 9.56 -9.39
C GLU A 55 -15.43 10.89 -8.89
N ALA A 56 -16.67 11.16 -9.26
CA ALA A 56 -17.41 12.34 -8.78
C ALA A 56 -17.53 12.37 -7.24
N LYS A 57 -17.51 11.19 -6.61
CA LYS A 57 -17.52 11.03 -5.14
C LYS A 57 -16.29 11.64 -4.46
N PHE A 58 -15.17 11.74 -5.16
CA PHE A 58 -13.91 12.27 -4.63
C PHE A 58 -13.52 13.59 -5.28
N SER A 59 -14.52 14.40 -5.69
CA SER A 59 -14.29 15.69 -6.37
C SER A 59 -13.42 15.58 -7.63
N GLY A 60 -13.40 14.41 -8.28
CA GLY A 60 -12.57 14.17 -9.46
C GLY A 60 -11.09 13.88 -9.17
N ALA A 61 -10.71 13.60 -7.91
CA ALA A 61 -9.36 13.16 -7.57
C ALA A 61 -9.04 11.79 -8.19
N ILE A 62 -7.83 11.64 -8.75
CA ILE A 62 -7.39 10.43 -9.47
C ILE A 62 -6.48 9.56 -8.59
N PHE A 63 -5.68 10.17 -7.72
CA PHE A 63 -4.63 9.48 -6.94
C PHE A 63 -5.07 9.11 -5.52
N ILE A 64 -6.30 8.65 -5.37
CA ILE A 64 -6.92 8.41 -4.06
C ILE A 64 -6.21 7.25 -3.34
N SER A 65 -5.94 6.15 -4.04
CA SER A 65 -5.35 4.96 -3.43
C SER A 65 -3.88 5.18 -3.08
N PHE A 66 -3.15 5.95 -3.88
CA PHE A 66 -1.81 6.41 -3.58
C PHE A 66 -1.78 7.27 -2.32
N ILE A 67 -2.63 8.31 -2.26
CA ILE A 67 -2.69 9.19 -1.08
C ILE A 67 -3.08 8.39 0.17
N GLY A 68 -4.08 7.50 0.04
CA GLY A 68 -4.50 6.63 1.14
C GLY A 68 -3.41 5.69 1.61
N SER A 69 -2.73 4.99 0.69
CA SER A 69 -1.63 4.08 1.03
C SER A 69 -0.45 4.82 1.65
N LEU A 70 -0.13 6.03 1.19
CA LEU A 70 0.90 6.88 1.78
C LEU A 70 0.54 7.29 3.21
N ALA A 71 -0.70 7.72 3.44
CA ALA A 71 -1.17 8.09 4.77
C ALA A 71 -1.12 6.89 5.73
N VAL A 72 -1.61 5.73 5.30
CA VAL A 72 -1.57 4.48 6.08
C VAL A 72 -0.13 4.07 6.40
N PHE A 73 0.76 4.12 5.41
CA PHE A 73 2.17 3.81 5.58
C PHE A 73 2.81 4.70 6.66
N LEU A 74 2.59 6.02 6.60
CA LEU A 74 3.10 6.96 7.60
C LEU A 74 2.55 6.67 9.00
N ILE A 75 1.25 6.37 9.11
CA ILE A 75 0.62 6.01 10.39
C ILE A 75 1.29 4.76 10.99
N ILE A 76 1.46 3.70 10.19
CA ILE A 76 2.10 2.45 10.64
C ILE A 76 3.53 2.71 11.10
N GLU A 77 4.31 3.50 10.34
CA GLU A 77 5.68 3.84 10.71
C GLU A 77 5.75 4.64 12.03
N ILE A 78 4.83 5.57 12.25
CA ILE A 78 4.75 6.33 13.51
C ILE A 78 4.41 5.39 14.68
N ILE A 79 3.44 4.50 14.49
CA ILE A 79 3.03 3.52 15.52
C ILE A 79 4.19 2.59 15.86
N LYS A 80 4.89 2.06 14.86
CA LYS A 80 6.06 1.19 15.06
C LYS A 80 7.19 1.88 15.81
N LYS A 81 7.46 3.15 15.51
CA LYS A 81 8.46 3.94 16.23
C LYS A 81 8.10 4.11 17.70
N LYS A 82 6.81 4.32 18.02
CA LYS A 82 6.32 4.40 19.40
C LYS A 82 6.34 3.05 20.13
N LEU A 83 6.07 1.95 19.43
CA LEU A 83 6.11 0.60 20.01
C LEU A 83 7.53 0.15 20.39
N LYS A 84 8.56 0.63 19.69
CA LYS A 84 9.97 0.35 20.04
C LYS A 84 10.45 0.99 21.35
N PHE A 85 9.66 1.84 22.00
CA PHE A 85 10.04 2.47 23.27
C PHE A 85 9.89 1.56 24.51
N TYR A 86 9.49 0.30 24.34
CA TYR A 86 9.34 -0.68 25.44
C TYR A 86 9.99 -2.04 25.14
N ALA A 87 11.21 -2.04 24.59
CA ALA A 87 12.05 -3.23 24.48
C ALA A 87 13.49 -2.92 24.89
#